data_AF-A0A4Q4BPK3-F1
#
_entry.id   AF-A0A4Q4BPK3-F1
#
_cell.length_a   1.000
_cell.length_b   1.000
_cell.length_c   1.000
_cell.angle_alpha   90.00
_cell.angle_beta   90.00
_cell.angle_gamma   90.00
#
_symmetry.space_group_name_H-M   'P 1'
#
loop_
_entity.id
_entity.type
_entity.pdbx_description
1 polymer ?
#
loop_
_entity_poly.entity_id
_entity_poly.type
_entity_poly.pdbx_seq_one_letter_code
_entity_poly.pdbx_strand_id
1 'polypeptide(L)' 'MTTPASLASHLCPACGSRNDCTLADAKTAAQPCWCYSVSIEPAVLQALPEHLRNAACLCPRCAQVSEQLSASRA' A
#
# COMPACT_ATOMS: atom_id res chain seq x y z
N MET A 1 -16.23 18.12 -11.11
CA MET A 1 -14.90 18.59 -10.66
C MET A 1 -14.13 17.35 -10.26
N THR A 2 -13.45 16.70 -11.20
CA THR A 2 -12.83 15.38 -10.96
C THR A 2 -11.36 15.61 -10.66
N THR A 3 -11.00 15.58 -9.37
CA THR A 3 -9.67 15.90 -8.87
C THR A 3 -8.64 14.85 -9.36
N PRO A 4 -7.51 15.26 -9.96
CA PRO A 4 -6.45 14.33 -10.43
C PRO A 4 -5.65 13.67 -9.31
N ALA A 5 -5.95 13.96 -8.04
CA ALA A 5 -5.34 13.31 -6.87
C ALA A 5 -5.81 11.85 -6.67
N SER A 6 -6.86 11.41 -7.37
CA SER A 6 -7.43 10.05 -7.17
C SER A 6 -6.66 8.92 -7.86
N LEU A 7 -5.73 9.17 -8.79
CA LEU A 7 -5.02 8.09 -9.50
C LEU A 7 -3.64 7.75 -8.92
N ALA A 8 -2.96 8.69 -8.26
CA ALA A 8 -1.65 8.45 -7.65
C ALA A 8 -1.74 7.51 -6.42
N SER A 9 -2.90 7.45 -5.77
CA SER A 9 -3.11 6.68 -4.54
C SER A 9 -3.10 5.16 -4.72
N HIS A 10 -3.15 4.63 -5.96
CA HIS A 10 -3.19 3.19 -6.23
C HIS A 10 -1.83 2.59 -6.60
N LEU A 11 -0.80 3.42 -6.76
CA LEU A 11 0.53 2.98 -7.13
C LEU A 11 1.46 3.03 -5.92
N CYS A 12 2.32 2.03 -5.82
CA CYS A 12 3.37 1.95 -4.83
C CYS A 12 4.45 2.97 -5.17
N PRO A 13 4.78 3.91 -4.26
CA PRO A 13 5.78 4.95 -4.55
C PRO A 13 7.19 4.38 -4.70
N ALA A 14 7.46 3.19 -4.14
CA ALA A 14 8.77 2.55 -4.20
C ALA A 14 9.05 1.82 -5.54
N CYS A 15 8.02 1.35 -6.24
CA CYS A 15 8.21 0.50 -7.43
C CYS A 15 7.28 0.80 -8.61
N GLY A 16 6.34 1.74 -8.46
CA GLY A 16 5.38 2.13 -9.49
C GLY A 16 4.30 1.08 -9.82
N SER A 17 4.33 -0.10 -9.21
CA SER A 17 3.30 -1.13 -9.38
C SER A 17 2.06 -0.83 -8.54
N ARG A 18 0.94 -1.54 -8.76
CA ARG A 18 -0.25 -1.41 -7.90
C ARG A 18 0.10 -1.69 -6.44
N ASN A 19 -0.46 -0.88 -5.54
CA ASN A 19 -0.31 -1.07 -4.09
C ASN A 19 -1.38 -1.98 -3.47
N ASP A 20 -2.41 -2.32 -4.25
CA ASP A 20 -3.56 -3.14 -3.85
C ASP A 20 -4.27 -2.66 -2.57
N CYS A 21 -4.19 -1.35 -2.30
CA CYS A 21 -4.88 -0.73 -1.19
C CYS A 21 -6.38 -0.60 -1.51
N THR A 22 -7.22 -1.25 -0.71
CA THR A 22 -8.68 -1.19 -0.89
C THR A 22 -9.24 0.20 -0.59
N LEU A 23 -8.61 0.95 0.30
CA LEU A 23 -9.01 2.32 0.68
C LEU A 23 -8.68 3.35 -0.40
N ALA A 24 -7.73 3.05 -1.28
CA ALA A 24 -7.39 3.93 -2.40
C ALA A 24 -8.47 3.89 -3.49
N ASP A 25 -9.25 2.81 -3.59
CA ASP A 25 -10.35 2.66 -4.54
C ASP A 25 -11.70 2.89 -3.84
N ALA A 26 -12.43 3.93 -4.27
CA ALA A 26 -13.77 4.22 -3.75
C ALA A 26 -14.74 3.04 -3.86
N LYS A 27 -14.56 2.14 -4.84
CA LYS A 27 -15.39 0.94 -5.01
C LYS A 27 -15.10 -0.13 -3.97
N THR A 28 -13.88 -0.18 -3.44
CA THR A 28 -13.45 -1.19 -2.46
C THR A 28 -13.17 -0.61 -1.08
N ALA A 29 -13.36 0.69 -0.86
CA ALA A 29 -13.03 1.38 0.39
C ALA A 29 -13.78 0.85 1.63
N ALA A 30 -14.89 0.12 1.42
CA ALA A 30 -15.62 -0.56 2.50
C ALA A 30 -15.01 -1.92 2.90
N GLN A 31 -14.03 -2.43 2.16
CA GLN A 31 -13.39 -3.73 2.40
C GLN A 31 -12.09 -3.55 3.19
N PRO A 32 -11.76 -4.50 4.09
CA PRO A 32 -10.50 -4.46 4.81
C PRO A 32 -9.32 -4.50 3.84
N CYS A 33 -8.31 -3.67 4.08
CA CYS A 33 -7.09 -3.68 3.29
C CYS A 33 -6.15 -4.78 3.79
N TRP A 34 -5.37 -5.38 2.90
CA TRP A 34 -4.38 -6.41 3.26
C TRP A 34 -3.40 -5.94 4.34
N CYS A 35 -3.11 -4.62 4.40
CA CYS A 35 -2.15 -4.07 5.35
C CYS A 35 -2.62 -4.17 6.80
N TYR A 36 -3.90 -4.44 7.05
CA TYR A 36 -4.44 -4.65 8.38
C TYR A 36 -4.16 -6.05 8.95
N SER A 37 -3.77 -7.00 8.10
CA SER A 37 -3.52 -8.39 8.49
C SER A 37 -2.04 -8.72 8.67
N VAL A 38 -1.16 -7.72 8.57
CA VAL A 38 0.30 -7.89 8.56
C VAL A 38 0.99 -6.83 9.41
N SER A 39 2.23 -7.11 9.78
CA SER A 39 3.10 -6.15 10.45
C SER A 39 4.15 -5.65 9.47
N ILE A 40 4.09 -4.35 9.15
CA ILE A 40 5.09 -3.67 8.30
C ILE A 40 6.17 -3.09 9.21
N GLU A 41 7.41 -3.55 9.02
CA GLU A 41 8.54 -3.09 9.82
C GLU A 41 8.79 -1.58 9.61
N PRO A 42 8.96 -0.77 10.67
CA PRO A 42 9.21 0.66 10.56
C PRO A 42 10.44 1.01 9.71
N ALA A 43 11.46 0.15 9.72
CA ALA A 43 12.66 0.30 8.91
C ALA A 43 12.35 0.32 7.40
N VAL A 44 11.34 -0.43 6.94
CA VAL A 44 10.90 -0.44 5.53
C VAL A 44 10.34 0.93 5.14
N LEU A 45 9.57 1.56 6.03
CA LEU A 45 9.00 2.90 5.81
C LEU A 45 10.09 3.99 5.87
N GLN A 46 11.05 3.85 6.79
CA GLN A 46 12.17 4.79 6.94
C GLN A 46 13.16 4.72 5.78
N ALA A 47 13.30 3.56 5.13
CA ALA A 47 14.14 3.39 3.94
C ALA A 47 13.60 4.13 2.70
N LEU A 48 12.33 4.56 2.71
CA LEU A 48 11.77 5.37 1.64
C LEU A 48 12.37 6.79 1.65
N PRO A 49 12.68 7.38 0.47
CA PRO A 49 12.96 8.80 0.35
C PRO A 49 11.88 9.65 1.03
N GLU A 50 12.27 10.76 1.67
CA GLU A 50 11.36 11.62 2.45
C GLU A 50 10.10 12.03 1.69
N HIS A 51 10.27 12.45 0.44
CA HIS A 51 9.17 12.91 -0.41
C HIS A 51 8.19 11.79 -0.81
N LEU A 52 8.55 10.52 -0.58
CA LEU A 52 7.69 9.36 -0.84
C LEU A 52 7.01 8.83 0.43
N ARG A 53 7.44 9.29 1.61
CA ARG A 53 6.82 8.91 2.88
C ARG A 53 5.45 9.59 3.02
N ASN A 54 4.47 8.86 3.54
CA ASN A 54 3.08 9.31 3.72
C ASN A 54 2.36 9.79 2.45
N ALA A 55 2.92 9.54 1.26
CA ALA A 55 2.33 9.97 -0.01
C ALA A 55 1.32 8.95 -0.58
N ALA A 56 1.63 7.65 -0.45
CA ALA A 56 0.77 6.55 -0.93
C ALA A 56 1.11 5.24 -0.19
N CYS A 57 0.22 4.24 -0.28
CA CYS A 57 0.47 2.92 0.30
C CYS A 57 1.55 2.16 -0.50
N LEU A 58 2.38 1.38 0.21
CA LEU A 58 3.29 0.41 -0.41
C LEU A 58 2.52 -0.78 -0.96
N CYS A 59 3.09 -1.53 -1.90
CA CYS A 59 2.58 -2.85 -2.27
C CYS A 59 3.13 -3.94 -1.32
N PRO A 60 2.50 -5.13 -1.24
CA PRO A 60 2.96 -6.26 -0.43
C PRO A 60 4.44 -6.62 -0.58
N ARG A 61 4.98 -6.46 -1.80
CA ARG A 61 6.39 -6.74 -2.09
C ARG A 61 7.31 -5.70 -1.47
N CYS A 62 7.00 -4.42 -1.66
CA CYS A 62 7.80 -3.32 -1.11
C CYS A 62 7.63 -3.17 0.40
N ALA A 63 6.48 -3.58 0.96
CA ALA A 63 6.27 -3.68 2.38
C ALA A 63 6.94 -4.92 3.01
N GLN A 64 7.51 -5.83 2.21
CA GLN A 64 8.21 -7.05 2.64
C GLN A 64 7.34 -8.03 3.45
N VAL A 65 6.04 -8.13 3.12
CA VAL A 65 5.06 -8.96 3.84
C VAL A 65 4.48 -10.10 3.01
N SER A 66 5.08 -10.45 1.87
CA SER A 66 4.51 -11.44 0.94
C SER A 66 4.33 -12.83 1.58
N GLU A 67 5.27 -13.23 2.44
CA GLU A 67 5.17 -14.47 3.22
C GLU A 67 4.07 -14.38 4.29
N GLN A 68 3.97 -13.26 5.01
CA GLN A 68 2.92 -13.03 6.00
C GLN A 68 1.53 -13.12 5.36
N LEU A 69 1.33 -12.48 4.20
CA LEU A 69 0.07 -12.50 3.48
C LEU A 69 -0.31 -13.89 2.95
N SER A 70 0.67 -14.69 2.55
CA SER A 70 0.44 -16.08 2.14
C SER A 70 -0.04 -16.90 3.34
N ALA A 71 0.59 -16.70 4.51
CA ALA A 71 0.19 -17.36 5.75
C ALA A 71 -1.19 -16.91 6.27
N SER A 72 -1.56 -15.63 6.10
CA SER A 72 -2.87 -15.11 6.54
C SER A 72 -4.04 -15.50 5.63
N ARG A 73 -3.77 -16.07 4.45
CA ARG A 73 -4.79 -16.51 3.48
C ARG A 73 -5.03 -18.02 3.48
N ALA A 74 -4.17 -18.78 4.15
CA ALA A 74 -4.28 -20.23 4.36
C ALA A 74 -5.19 -20.53 5.55
#